data_AF-A0A9D1U8N8-F1
#
_entry.id   AF-A0A9D1U8N8-F1
#
_cell.length_a   1.000
_cell.length_b   1.000
_cell.length_c   1.000
_cell.angle_alpha   90.00
_cell.angle_beta   90.00
_cell.angle_gamma   90.00
#
_symmetry.space_group_name_H-M   'P 1'
#
loop_
_entity.id
_entity.type
_entity.pdbx_description
1 polymer ?
#
loop_
_entity_poly.entity_id
_entity_poly.type
_entity_poly.pdbx_seq_one_letter_code
_entity_poly.pdbx_strand_id
1 'polypeptide(L)' 'KDRTLSARKGLDPDRYFGSVETVNAGRKESSIRENRQYVAYIFERQAAYIRAGWGPGVTCGQDH' A
#
# COMPACT_ATOMS: atom_id res chain seq x y z
N LYS A 1 -4.11 -3.19 -11.91
CA LYS A 1 -4.68 -4.55 -12.07
C LYS A 1 -5.93 -4.72 -11.22
N ASP A 2 -5.88 -4.46 -9.91
CA ASP A 2 -7.04 -4.52 -9.00
C ASP A 2 -8.12 -3.48 -9.31
N ARG A 3 -7.74 -2.26 -9.73
CA ARG A 3 -8.67 -1.22 -10.20
C ARG A 3 -9.53 -1.68 -11.39
N THR A 4 -8.87 -2.24 -12.40
CA THR A 4 -9.53 -2.82 -13.59
C THR A 4 -10.38 -4.03 -13.22
N LEU A 5 -9.95 -4.83 -12.24
CA LEU A 5 -10.69 -5.99 -11.76
C LEU A 5 -11.92 -5.59 -10.93
N SER A 6 -11.83 -4.49 -10.17
CA SER A 6 -12.96 -3.88 -9.44
C SER A 6 -14.04 -3.44 -10.41
N ALA A 7 -13.66 -2.65 -11.43
CA ALA A 7 -14.58 -2.20 -12.47
C ALA A 7 -15.28 -3.38 -13.18
N ARG A 8 -14.54 -4.46 -13.48
CA ARG A 8 -15.10 -5.68 -14.09
C ARG A 8 -16.04 -6.47 -13.16
N LYS A 9 -15.90 -6.32 -11.84
CA LYS A 9 -16.80 -6.92 -10.84
C LYS A 9 -17.97 -6.01 -10.46
N GLY A 10 -18.13 -4.87 -11.14
CA GLY A 10 -19.18 -3.88 -10.83
C GLY A 10 -18.90 -3.06 -9.57
N LEU A 11 -17.66 -3.09 -9.07
CA LEU A 11 -17.21 -2.35 -7.90
C LEU A 11 -16.56 -1.04 -8.34
N ASP A 12 -16.76 0.03 -7.57
CA ASP A 12 -16.25 1.37 -7.87
C ASP A 12 -14.71 1.41 -7.86
N PRO A 13 -14.04 1.53 -9.02
CA PRO A 13 -12.58 1.50 -9.11
C PRO A 13 -11.87 2.68 -8.44
N ASP A 14 -12.58 3.76 -8.11
CA ASP A 14 -12.04 4.96 -7.47
C ASP A 14 -12.23 4.96 -5.95
N ARG A 15 -13.04 4.02 -5.42
CA ARG A 15 -13.24 3.84 -3.98
C ARG A 15 -12.37 2.70 -3.45
N TYR A 16 -11.55 2.99 -2.44
CA TYR A 16 -10.68 1.96 -1.84
C TYR A 16 -11.47 1.00 -0.94
N PHE A 17 -12.16 1.55 0.07
CA PHE A 17 -12.94 0.75 1.01
C PHE A 17 -14.25 0.25 0.40
N GLY A 18 -14.59 -1.02 0.64
CA GLY A 18 -15.76 -1.71 0.10
C GLY A 18 -15.71 -2.01 -1.41
N SER A 19 -14.60 -1.71 -2.08
CA SER A 19 -14.45 -1.93 -3.53
C SER A 19 -13.07 -2.50 -3.88
N VAL A 20 -12.05 -1.66 -4.08
CA VAL A 20 -10.71 -2.13 -4.46
C VAL A 20 -10.11 -3.04 -3.40
N GLU A 21 -10.43 -2.84 -2.12
CA GLU A 21 -10.00 -3.74 -1.05
C GLU A 21 -10.53 -5.17 -1.22
N THR A 22 -11.72 -5.38 -1.78
CA THR A 22 -12.38 -6.70 -1.83
C THR A 22 -11.76 -7.61 -2.89
N VAL A 23 -11.25 -7.02 -3.98
CA VAL A 23 -10.42 -7.74 -4.96
C VAL A 23 -8.99 -7.89 -4.46
N ASN A 24 -8.47 -6.91 -3.71
CA ASN A 24 -7.16 -7.00 -3.06
C ASN A 24 -7.14 -8.08 -1.96
N ALA A 25 -8.25 -8.33 -1.28
CA ALA A 25 -8.43 -9.40 -0.30
C ALA A 25 -8.33 -10.81 -0.92
N GLY A 26 -8.48 -10.92 -2.25
CA GLY A 26 -8.23 -12.15 -3.00
C GLY A 26 -6.79 -12.32 -3.48
N ARG A 27 -5.83 -11.52 -2.99
CA ARG A 27 -4.43 -11.63 -3.43
C ARG A 27 -3.82 -12.97 -3.01
N LYS A 28 -2.96 -13.48 -3.89
CA LYS A 28 -2.10 -14.62 -3.59
C LYS A 28 -1.25 -14.31 -2.36
N GLU A 29 -1.03 -15.31 -1.51
CA GLU A 29 -0.20 -15.17 -0.31
C GLU A 29 1.20 -14.61 -0.59
N SER A 30 1.78 -14.93 -1.75
CA SER A 30 3.07 -14.38 -2.18
C SER A 30 3.04 -12.85 -2.34
N SER A 31 1.96 -12.29 -2.88
CA SER A 31 1.79 -10.84 -3.02
C SER A 31 1.54 -10.17 -1.67
N ILE A 32 0.85 -10.84 -0.74
CA ILE A 32 0.69 -10.33 0.63
C ILE A 32 2.05 -10.30 1.34
N ARG A 33 2.85 -11.37 1.20
CA ARG A 33 4.18 -11.46 1.79
C ARG A 33 5.14 -10.42 1.22
N GLU A 34 5.15 -10.24 -0.10
CA GLU A 34 5.91 -9.19 -0.79
C GLU A 34 5.50 -7.79 -0.29
N ASN A 35 4.19 -7.52 -0.18
CA ASN A 35 3.72 -6.21 0.24
C ASN A 35 4.08 -5.88 1.70
N ARG A 36 4.16 -6.91 2.57
CA ARG A 36 4.67 -6.76 3.94
C ARG A 36 6.17 -6.44 3.97
N GLN A 37 6.96 -6.96 3.04
CA GLN A 37 8.39 -6.62 2.93
C GLN A 37 8.60 -5.16 2.50
N TYR A 38 7.70 -4.57 1.69
CA TYR A 38 7.82 -3.16 1.34
C TYR A 38 7.81 -2.23 2.55
N VAL A 39 7.09 -2.58 3.62
CA VAL A 39 7.11 -1.79 4.86
C VAL A 39 8.53 -1.71 5.42
N ALA A 40 9.22 -2.85 5.54
CA ALA A 40 10.61 -2.88 5.99
C ALA A 40 11.53 -2.09 5.05
N TYR A 41 11.38 -2.28 3.73
CA TYR A 41 12.20 -1.59 2.74
C TYR A 41 12.06 -0.06 2.76
N ILE A 42 10.88 0.46 3.06
CA ILE A 42 10.63 1.89 3.21
C ILE A 42 11.42 2.43 4.42
N PHE A 43 11.35 1.77 5.57
CA PHE A 43 12.09 2.19 6.76
C PHE A 43 13.61 2.14 6.55
N GLU A 44 14.13 1.09 5.90
CA GLU A 44 15.56 0.99 5.59
C GLU A 44 16.07 2.13 4.69
N ARG A 45 15.22 2.62 3.78
CA ARG A 45 15.59 3.68 2.81
C ARG A 45 15.20 5.08 3.27
N GLN A 46 14.40 5.20 4.32
CA GLN A 46 13.86 6.47 4.80
C GLN A 46 14.95 7.51 5.07
N ALA A 47 16.08 7.09 5.66
CA ALA A 47 17.22 7.98 5.90
C ALA A 47 17.81 8.57 4.60
N ALA A 48 17.79 7.83 3.49
CA ALA A 48 18.23 8.34 2.19
C ALA A 48 17.24 9.36 1.62
N TYR A 49 15.94 9.11 1.74
CA TYR A 49 14.91 10.03 1.26
C TYR A 49 14.85 11.35 2.04
N ILE A 50 15.03 11.27 3.37
CA ILE A 50 15.13 12.47 4.22
C ILE A 50 16.35 13.31 3.82
N ARG A 51 17.53 12.67 3.67
CA ARG A 51 18.76 13.37 3.23
C ARG A 51 18.63 13.99 1.84
N ALA A 52 17.84 13.39 0.96
CA ALA A 52 17.57 13.91 -0.38
C ALA A 52 16.52 15.03 -0.41
N GLY A 53 15.89 15.37 0.72
CA GLY A 53 14.93 16.47 0.81
C GLY A 53 13.52 16.15 0.32
N TRP A 54 13.15 14.87 0.21
CA TRP A 54 11.84 14.44 -0.30
C TRP A 54 10.70 14.59 0.73
N GLY A 55 11.04 14.95 1.98
CA GLY A 55 10.10 15.12 3.08
C GLY A 55 10.66 14.58 4.41
N PRO A 56 9.88 14.67 5.50
CA PRO A 56 10.34 14.30 6.85
C PRO A 56 10.45 12.78 7.09
N GLY A 57 10.08 11.95 6.10
CA GLY A 57 9.92 10.51 6.30
C GLY A 57 8.59 10.17 6.96
N VAL A 58 8.37 8.88 7.22
CA VAL A 58 7.15 8.39 7.88
C VAL A 58 7.49 7.80 9.25
N THR A 59 6.63 8.03 10.23
CA THR A 59 6.71 7.41 11.56
C THR A 59 5.47 6.55 11.75
N CYS A 60 5.62 5.38 12.36
CA CYS A 60 4.45 4.70 12.93
C CYS A 60 4.00 5.56 14.12
N GLY A 61 2.78 6.11 14.03
CA GLY A 61 2.29 7.15 14.95
C GLY A 61 2.51 6.83 16.42
N GLN A 62 3.14 7.77 17.13
CA GLN A 62 2.90 8.02 18.55
C GLN A 62 2.13 9.34 18.62
N ASP A 63 0.90 9.35 18.12
CA ASP A 63 -0.06 10.43 18.39
C ASP A 63 -0.98 9.92 19.51
N HIS A 64 -0.85 10.54 20.68
CA HIS A 64 -1.82 10.50 21.79
C HIS A 64 -2.73 11.72 21.67
#